data_AF-A0A5K0VPF9-F1
#
_entry.id   AF-A0A5K0VPF9-F1
#
_cell.length_a   1.000
_cell.length_b   1.000
_cell.length_c   1.000
_cell.angle_alpha   90.00
_cell.angle_beta   90.00
_cell.angle_gamma   90.00
#
_symmetry.space_group_name_H-M   'P 1'
#
loop_
_entity.id
_entity.type
_entity.pdbx_description
1 polymer ?
#
loop_
_entity_poly.entity_id
_entity_poly.type
_entity_poly.pdbx_seq_one_letter_code
_entity_poly.pdbx_strand_id
1 'polypeptide(L)' 'GRNVIIEREKGSPKVTKDGVTVAKSIQFKDRAKNVGADLVKQVAKATNSAAGD' A
#
# COMPACT_ATOMS: atom_id res chain seq x y z
N GLY A 1 13.50 9.90 -1.29
CA GLY A 1 12.24 9.42 -0.70
C GLY A 1 12.30 9.46 0.81
N ARG A 2 11.21 9.85 1.47
CA ARG A 2 11.07 9.80 2.94
C ARG A 2 10.82 8.36 3.39
N ASN A 3 11.20 8.03 4.61
CA ASN A 3 10.89 6.74 5.22
C ASN A 3 9.43 6.73 5.67
N VAL A 4 8.76 5.61 5.43
CA VAL A 4 7.42 5.34 5.96
C VAL A 4 7.56 4.24 7.00
N ILE A 5 6.94 4.45 8.15
CA ILE A 5 6.88 3.48 9.24
C ILE A 5 5.50 2.84 9.20
N ILE A 6 5.46 1.51 9.09
CA ILE A 6 4.24 0.72 9.02
C ILE A 6 4.14 -0.11 10.29
N GLU A 7 3.05 0.08 11.03
CA GLU A 7 2.71 -0.72 12.20
C GLU A 7 2.36 -2.16 11.78
N ARG A 8 2.79 -3.14 12.57
CA ARG A 8 2.52 -4.56 12.36
C ARG A 8 1.87 -5.13 13.60
N GLU A 9 0.93 -6.05 13.42
CA GLU A 9 0.20 -6.69 14.54
C GLU A 9 1.11 -7.48 15.49
N LYS A 10 2.28 -7.93 15.03
CA LYS A 10 3.27 -8.63 15.85
C LYS A 10 4.70 -8.18 15.51
N GLY A 11 5.46 -7.85 16.56
CA GLY A 11 6.88 -7.51 16.48
C GLY A 11 7.15 -6.02 16.19
N SER A 12 8.37 -5.73 15.75
CA SER A 12 8.82 -4.35 15.51
C SER A 12 8.18 -3.72 14.27
N PRO A 13 7.93 -2.40 14.27
CA PRO A 13 7.38 -1.68 13.13
C PRO A 13 8.30 -1.81 11.91
N LYS A 14 7.71 -1.92 10.71
CA LYS A 14 8.46 -2.02 9.46
C LYS A 14 8.77 -0.62 8.95
N VAL A 15 10.04 -0.28 8.82
CA VAL A 15 10.47 0.92 8.10
C VAL A 15 10.70 0.56 6.64
N THR A 16 10.06 1.27 5.71
CA THR A 16 10.22 1.03 4.28
C THR A 16 10.24 2.33 3.49
N LYS A 17 10.92 2.31 2.35
CA LYS A 17 10.85 3.35 1.30
C LYS A 17 10.11 2.86 0.05
N ASP A 18 9.72 1.58 0.02
CA ASP A 18 9.00 0.97 -1.09
C ASP A 18 7.53 1.43 -1.10
N GLY A 19 7.18 2.24 -2.10
CA GLY A 19 5.82 2.75 -2.30
C GLY A 19 4.79 1.66 -2.56
N VAL A 20 5.18 0.52 -3.14
CA VAL A 20 4.28 -0.61 -3.39
C VAL A 20 3.90 -1.28 -2.07
N THR A 21 4.87 -1.51 -1.18
CA THR A 21 4.60 -2.01 0.18
C THR A 21 3.72 -1.03 0.95
N VAL A 22 4.00 0.28 0.89
CA VAL A 22 3.19 1.30 1.58
C VAL A 22 1.75 1.28 1.08
N ALA A 23 1.53 1.28 -0.24
CA ALA A 23 0.20 1.28 -0.82
C ALA A 23 -0.63 0.06 -0.40
N LYS A 24 0.00 -1.12 -0.26
CA LYS A 24 -0.67 -2.35 0.20
C LYS A 24 -1.15 -2.28 1.66
N SER A 25 -0.43 -1.55 2.51
CA SER A 25 -0.74 -1.44 3.95
C SER A 25 -1.78 -0.37 4.29
N ILE A 26 -2.18 0.47 3.33
CA ILE A 26 -3.18 1.53 3.58
C ILE A 26 -4.59 0.91 3.57
N GLN A 27 -5.34 1.07 4.66
CA GLN A 27 -6.76 0.73 4.74
C GLN A 27 -7.53 1.88 5.39
N PHE A 28 -8.72 2.17 4.87
CA PHE A 28 -9.57 3.23 5.39
C PHE A 28 -10.75 2.63 6.15
N LYS A 29 -11.11 3.24 7.29
CA LYS A 29 -12.29 2.84 8.06
C LYS A 29 -13.60 3.07 7.30
N ASP A 30 -13.63 4.11 6.47
CA ASP A 30 -14.79 4.42 5.63
C ASP A 30 -14.79 3.52 4.38
N ARG A 31 -15.92 2.83 4.16
CA ARG A 31 -16.09 1.89 3.05
C ARG A 31 -15.97 2.56 1.70
N ALA A 32 -16.52 3.77 1.52
CA ALA A 32 -16.47 4.47 0.24
C ALA A 32 -15.03 4.82 -0.14
N LYS A 33 -14.26 5.35 0.82
CA LYS A 33 -12.82 5.63 0.65
C LYS A 33 -11.99 4.36 0.46
N ASN A 34 -12.30 3.29 1.17
CA ASN A 34 -11.56 2.03 1.04
C ASN A 34 -11.78 1.40 -0.34
N VAL A 35 -13.00 1.41 -0.86
CA VAL A 35 -13.32 0.92 -2.22
C VAL A 35 -12.57 1.74 -3.28
N GLY A 36 -12.57 3.06 -3.17
CA GLY A 36 -11.80 3.92 -4.08
C GLY A 36 -10.30 3.66 -4.02
N ALA A 37 -9.74 3.51 -2.82
CA ALA A 37 -8.34 3.18 -2.62
C ALA A 37 -7.97 1.80 -3.20
N ASP A 38 -8.83 0.79 -3.01
CA ASP A 38 -8.60 -0.56 -3.52
C ASP A 38 -8.69 -0.60 -5.05
N LEU A 39 -9.55 0.22 -5.68
CA LEU A 39 -9.60 0.35 -7.14
C LEU A 39 -8.26 0.86 -7.69
N VAL A 40 -7.71 1.93 -7.09
CA VAL A 40 -6.42 2.51 -7.51
C VAL A 40 -5.28 1.51 -7.30
N LYS A 41 -5.29 0.76 -6.18
CA LYS A 41 -4.30 -0.30 -5.93
C LYS A 41 -4.38 -1.41 -6.97
N GLN A 42 -5.58 -1.80 -7.41
CA GLN A 42 -5.74 -2.83 -8.45
C GLN A 42 -5.15 -2.38 -9.78
N VAL A 43 -5.42 -1.15 -10.20
CA VAL A 43 -4.84 -0.60 -11.45
C VAL A 43 -3.32 -0.52 -11.34
N ALA A 44 -2.79 0.03 -10.24
CA ALA A 44 -1.34 0.10 -10.02
C ALA A 44 -0.67 -1.30 -10.02
N LYS A 45 -1.32 -2.31 -9.42
CA LYS A 45 -0.82 -3.69 -9.42
C LYS A 45 -0.85 -4.32 -10.81
N ALA A 46 -1.89 -4.06 -11.60
CA ALA A 46 -1.99 -4.52 -12.98
C ALA A 46 -0.89 -3.89 -13.85
N THR A 47 -0.64 -2.58 -13.69
CA THR A 47 0.45 -1.89 -14.39
C THR A 47 1.81 -2.46 -13.99
N ASN A 48 2.06 -2.67 -12.70
CA ASN A 48 3.32 -3.29 -12.23
C ASN A 48 3.48 -4.71 -12.79
N SER A 49 2.41 -5.52 -12.82
CA SER A 49 2.46 -6.88 -13.39
C SER A 49 2.70 -6.89 -14.90
N ALA A 50 2.23 -5.87 -15.62
CA ALA A 50 2.42 -5.72 -17.07
C ALA A 50 3.79 -5.12 -17.43
N ALA A 51 4.30 -4.20 -16.61
CA ALA A 51 5.53 -3.43 -16.87
C ALA A 51 6.78 -4.03 -16.18
N GLY A 52 6.61 -4.88 -15.16
CA GLY A 52 7.69 -5.62 -14.51
C GLY A 52 8.44 -4.89 -13.40
N ASP A 53 7.99 -3.70 -12.97
CA ASP A 53 8.53 -2.94 -11.82
C ASP A 53 7.42 -2.31 -10.96
#